data_AF-A0A847H9C4-F1
#
_entry.id   AF-A0A847H9C4-F1
#
_cell.length_a   1.000
_cell.length_b   1.000
_cell.length_c   1.000
_cell.angle_alpha   90.00
_cell.angle_beta   90.00
_cell.angle_gamma   90.00
#
_symmetry.space_group_name_H-M   'P 1'
#
loop_
_entity.id
_entity.type
_entity.pdbx_description
1 polymer ?
#
loop_
_entity_poly.entity_id
_entity_poly.type
_entity_poly.pdbx_seq_one_letter_code
_entity_poly.pdbx_strand_id
1 'polypeptide(L)'
;MPHRIGFDRERYIEMQSEHINARRAEIGGKLYLEMGGKLFDDMHASRVLPGFTPDNKIAMLERLKDDLEIIVCLNAKDLERQKVRADLGIPYEEDTLRLVDVFRERGFLVEHVVMTQLTDDNPIAHAFMDRLQRLGLKVYRHRVIPGYPTDIRRIVSPDGFGVNDYVETTRDLVVVTAPGPGSGKLATCLSQVYHEYQRGGKAGYAKFETFPIWNLPLEHPVNLAYEAATADLDDINVIDPFHLAAYGRQVTSYNRDVEVFPLLRALLETLAGESPYQSPTDMGVNMAGHCISDDEVCRDAARQEIVRRYYKALVEERREDLDDIVSSRIG
;
A
#
# COMPACT_ATOMS: atom_id res chain seq x y z
N MET A 1 30.31 17.98 3.43
CA MET A 1 29.99 18.16 2.00
C MET A 1 28.50 18.46 1.91
N PRO A 2 28.03 19.37 1.04
CA PRO A 2 26.60 19.53 0.82
C PRO A 2 26.00 18.16 0.43
N HIS A 3 24.85 17.80 0.99
CA HIS A 3 24.14 16.58 0.61
C HIS A 3 23.83 16.65 -0.89
N ARG A 4 24.43 15.75 -1.67
CA ARG A 4 24.16 15.64 -3.11
C ARG A 4 22.74 15.11 -3.28
N ILE A 5 21.98 15.71 -4.20
CA ILE A 5 20.62 15.31 -4.54
C ILE A 5 20.71 14.36 -5.74
N GLY A 6 20.02 13.22 -5.64
CA GLY A 6 19.92 12.21 -6.70
C GLY A 6 18.49 11.91 -7.15
N PHE A 7 17.50 12.60 -6.57
CA PHE A 7 16.09 12.43 -6.89
C PHE A 7 15.43 13.78 -7.18
N ASP A 8 14.73 13.86 -8.32
CA ASP A 8 13.97 15.04 -8.74
C ASP A 8 12.55 14.99 -8.16
N ARG A 9 12.35 15.70 -7.05
CA ARG A 9 11.06 15.78 -6.35
C ARG A 9 9.96 16.39 -7.21
N GLU A 10 10.24 17.49 -7.91
CA GLU A 10 9.20 18.21 -8.64
C GLU A 10 8.72 17.39 -9.84
N ARG A 11 9.67 16.79 -10.57
CA ARG A 11 9.35 15.84 -11.64
C ARG A 11 8.55 14.65 -11.12
N TYR A 12 8.87 14.14 -9.93
CA TYR A 12 8.10 13.05 -9.32
C TYR A 12 6.66 13.46 -9.01
N ILE A 13 6.46 14.61 -8.35
CA ILE A 13 5.13 15.10 -7.99
C ILE A 13 4.25 15.26 -9.24
N GLU A 14 4.80 15.83 -10.30
CA GLU A 14 4.10 15.98 -11.59
C GLU A 14 3.81 14.61 -12.22
N MET A 15 4.85 13.86 -12.57
CA MET A 15 4.75 12.60 -13.32
C MET A 15 3.89 11.55 -12.61
N GLN A 16 4.01 11.44 -11.29
CA GLN A 16 3.27 10.46 -10.52
C GLN A 16 1.77 10.80 -10.43
N SER A 17 1.44 12.09 -10.25
CA SER A 17 0.04 12.54 -10.20
C SER A 17 -0.64 12.39 -11.57
N GLU A 18 0.07 12.72 -12.66
CA GLU A 18 -0.40 12.51 -14.03
C GLU A 18 -0.63 11.04 -14.34
N HIS A 19 0.29 10.16 -13.93
CA HIS A 19 0.16 8.72 -14.18
C HIS A 19 -1.03 8.09 -13.43
N ILE A 20 -1.31 8.52 -12.19
CA ILE A 20 -2.50 8.08 -11.43
C ILE A 20 -3.79 8.54 -12.13
N ASN A 21 -3.83 9.79 -12.61
CA ASN A 21 -4.98 10.30 -13.37
C ASN A 21 -5.18 9.54 -14.70
N ALA A 22 -4.10 9.26 -15.42
CA ALA A 22 -4.15 8.47 -16.64
C ALA A 22 -4.70 7.06 -16.37
N ARG A 23 -4.22 6.39 -15.31
CA ARG A 23 -4.74 5.08 -14.89
C ARG A 23 -6.23 5.11 -14.58
N ARG A 24 -6.69 6.13 -13.85
CA ARG A 24 -8.12 6.33 -13.55
C ARG A 24 -8.96 6.46 -14.83
N ALA A 25 -8.46 7.22 -15.80
CA ALA A 25 -9.14 7.41 -17.08
C ALA A 25 -9.19 6.11 -17.91
N GLU A 26 -8.10 5.35 -17.98
CA GLU A 26 -8.02 4.05 -18.67
C GLU A 26 -9.01 3.02 -18.12
N ILE A 27 -9.23 3.02 -16.80
CA ILE A 27 -10.15 2.11 -16.10
C ILE A 27 -11.63 2.47 -16.31
N GLY A 28 -11.93 3.67 -16.81
CA GLY A 28 -13.29 4.10 -17.10
C GLY A 28 -13.95 4.92 -15.98
N GLY A 29 -13.16 5.56 -15.11
CA GLY A 29 -13.65 6.66 -14.27
C GLY A 29 -13.31 6.53 -12.80
N LYS A 30 -13.60 5.38 -12.17
CA LYS A 30 -13.41 5.19 -10.72
C LYS A 30 -12.25 4.26 -10.38
N LEU A 31 -11.35 4.71 -9.52
CA LEU A 31 -10.12 4.01 -9.13
C LEU A 31 -10.01 3.87 -7.62
N TYR A 32 -9.95 2.63 -7.13
CA TYR A 32 -9.52 2.30 -5.78
C TYR A 32 -8.00 2.06 -5.77
N LEU A 33 -7.26 3.02 -5.22
CA LEU A 33 -5.80 3.00 -5.15
C LEU A 33 -5.34 2.51 -3.78
N GLU A 34 -4.77 1.31 -3.70
CA GLU A 34 -4.12 0.85 -2.47
C GLU A 34 -2.80 1.61 -2.29
N MET A 35 -2.68 2.33 -1.17
CA MET A 35 -1.41 2.96 -0.78
C MET A 35 -0.65 2.05 0.18
N GLY A 36 0.45 1.48 -0.31
CA GLY A 36 1.40 0.70 0.49
C GLY A 36 2.44 1.56 1.19
N GLY A 37 2.95 1.05 2.32
CA GLY A 37 4.00 1.70 3.10
C GLY A 37 3.57 2.97 3.84
N LYS A 38 4.57 3.73 4.29
CA LYS A 38 4.41 4.97 5.06
C LYS A 38 4.02 6.13 4.14
N LEU A 39 3.12 6.99 4.59
CA LEU A 39 2.60 8.12 3.79
C LEU A 39 3.20 9.47 4.17
N PHE A 40 3.32 9.77 5.47
CA PHE A 40 3.78 11.07 5.98
C PHE A 40 5.24 11.08 6.41
N ASP A 41 5.76 9.91 6.79
CA ASP A 41 7.01 9.72 7.52
C ASP A 41 7.90 8.68 6.83
N ASP A 42 8.00 8.73 5.49
CA ASP A 42 8.86 7.82 4.72
C ASP A 42 10.34 8.22 4.79
N MET A 43 10.88 8.13 6.01
CA MET A 43 12.28 8.45 6.30
C MET A 43 13.23 7.50 5.58
N HIS A 44 12.80 6.26 5.27
CA HIS A 44 13.59 5.33 4.48
C HIS A 44 13.77 5.86 3.06
N ALA A 45 12.68 6.20 2.36
CA ALA A 45 12.76 6.80 1.03
C ALA A 45 13.65 8.05 1.00
N SER A 46 13.54 8.93 2.01
CA SER A 46 14.35 10.15 2.06
C SER A 46 15.87 9.91 2.19
N ARG A 47 16.27 8.80 2.83
CA ARG A 47 17.68 8.41 2.94
C ARG A 47 18.19 7.65 1.72
N VAL A 48 17.32 6.89 1.06
CA VAL A 48 17.66 6.04 -0.08
C VAL A 48 17.62 6.81 -1.40
N LEU A 49 16.73 7.79 -1.53
CA LEU A 49 16.54 8.64 -2.70
C LEU A 49 16.78 10.11 -2.30
N PRO A 50 18.04 10.60 -2.21
CA PRO A 50 18.34 11.95 -1.75
C PRO A 50 17.63 13.02 -2.60
N GLY A 51 16.63 13.69 -2.03
CA GLY A 51 15.72 14.61 -2.74
C GLY A 51 14.24 14.25 -2.57
N PHE A 52 13.93 12.99 -2.28
CA PHE A 52 12.62 12.55 -1.84
C PHE A 52 12.40 13.00 -0.38
N THR A 53 11.38 13.80 -0.09
CA THR A 53 11.09 14.14 1.32
C THR A 53 10.16 13.11 1.96
N PRO A 54 10.14 13.01 3.30
CA PRO A 54 9.30 12.03 3.99
C PRO A 54 7.80 12.10 3.64
N ASP A 55 7.33 13.27 3.23
CA ASP A 55 5.95 13.59 2.88
C ASP A 55 5.70 13.71 1.36
N ASN A 56 6.66 13.33 0.51
CA ASN A 56 6.56 13.46 -0.97
C ASN A 56 5.28 12.83 -1.54
N LYS A 57 4.86 11.69 -0.98
CA LYS A 57 3.62 11.00 -1.40
C LYS A 57 2.41 11.89 -1.16
N ILE A 58 2.34 12.57 -0.02
CA ILE A 58 1.23 13.46 0.29
C ILE A 58 1.27 14.71 -0.60
N ALA A 59 2.44 15.31 -0.79
CA ALA A 59 2.59 16.45 -1.70
C ALA A 59 2.14 16.10 -3.13
N MET A 60 2.36 14.86 -3.56
CA MET A 60 1.82 14.34 -4.82
C MET A 60 0.30 14.21 -4.79
N LEU A 61 -0.28 13.61 -3.74
CA LEU A 61 -1.74 13.49 -3.59
C LEU A 61 -2.45 14.84 -3.47
N GLU A 62 -1.79 15.87 -2.93
CA GLU A 62 -2.34 17.24 -2.84
C GLU A 62 -2.66 17.82 -4.23
N ARG A 63 -1.98 17.38 -5.30
CA ARG A 63 -2.33 17.75 -6.70
C ARG A 63 -3.60 17.09 -7.20
N LEU A 64 -4.07 16.03 -6.54
CA LEU A 64 -5.26 15.25 -6.89
C LEU A 64 -6.42 15.48 -5.90
N LYS A 65 -6.21 16.37 -4.92
CA LYS A 65 -7.03 16.51 -3.71
C LYS A 65 -8.51 16.74 -3.96
N ASP A 66 -8.88 17.50 -5.00
CA ASP A 66 -10.28 17.85 -5.28
C ASP A 66 -11.11 16.64 -5.75
N ASP A 67 -10.43 15.66 -6.36
CA ASP A 67 -10.99 14.43 -6.92
C ASP A 67 -10.72 13.20 -6.05
N LEU A 68 -10.01 13.36 -4.92
CA LEU A 68 -9.50 12.26 -4.10
C LEU A 68 -10.23 12.11 -2.77
N GLU A 69 -10.75 10.93 -2.47
CA GLU A 69 -11.33 10.56 -1.17
C GLU A 69 -10.49 9.48 -0.49
N ILE A 70 -10.42 9.50 0.84
CA ILE A 70 -9.60 8.55 1.62
C ILE A 70 -10.47 7.62 2.44
N ILE A 71 -10.20 6.31 2.28
CA ILE A 71 -10.69 5.25 3.15
C ILE A 71 -9.55 4.81 4.06
N VAL A 72 -9.81 4.76 5.37
CA VAL A 72 -8.88 4.19 6.34
C VAL A 72 -9.34 2.80 6.77
N CYS A 73 -8.54 1.77 6.47
CA CYS A 73 -8.78 0.40 6.89
C CYS A 73 -8.14 0.11 8.26
N LEU A 74 -8.85 -0.63 9.09
CA LEU A 74 -8.37 -1.12 10.38
C LEU A 74 -8.82 -2.58 10.57
N ASN A 75 -7.91 -3.45 10.97
CA ASN A 75 -8.22 -4.84 11.25
C ASN A 75 -8.77 -4.98 12.67
N ALA A 76 -9.98 -5.54 12.78
CA ALA A 76 -10.67 -5.74 14.06
C ALA A 76 -9.85 -6.58 15.06
N LYS A 77 -9.04 -7.52 14.56
CA LYS A 77 -8.16 -8.37 15.40
C LYS A 77 -6.95 -7.61 15.93
N ASP A 78 -6.51 -6.56 15.23
CA ASP A 78 -5.39 -5.73 15.69
C ASP A 78 -5.81 -4.83 16.87
N LEU A 79 -7.11 -4.55 17.02
CA LEU A 79 -7.67 -3.90 18.22
C LEU A 79 -7.63 -4.83 19.44
N GLU A 80 -8.07 -6.08 19.29
CA GLU A 80 -8.03 -7.08 20.37
C GLU A 80 -6.60 -7.35 20.84
N ARG A 81 -5.65 -7.37 19.91
CA ARG A 81 -4.22 -7.56 20.18
C ARG A 81 -3.53 -6.31 20.71
N GLN A 82 -4.23 -5.16 20.74
CA GLN A 82 -3.66 -3.86 21.07
C GLN A 82 -2.38 -3.58 20.27
N LYS A 83 -2.39 -3.89 18.97
CA LYS A 83 -1.21 -3.80 18.12
C LYS A 83 -0.68 -2.37 18.11
N VAL A 84 0.61 -2.23 18.38
CA VAL A 84 1.31 -0.94 18.43
C VAL A 84 2.08 -0.72 17.13
N ARG A 85 2.00 0.49 16.57
CA ARG A 85 2.83 0.90 15.45
C ARG A 85 4.24 1.22 15.95
N ALA A 86 5.21 0.39 15.59
CA ALA A 86 6.58 0.46 16.12
C ALA A 86 7.26 1.84 15.95
N ASP A 87 6.98 2.55 14.86
CA ASP A 87 7.62 3.85 14.58
C ASP A 87 7.14 4.99 15.50
N LEU A 88 5.87 4.95 15.90
CA LEU A 88 5.23 6.03 16.66
C LEU A 88 4.98 5.65 18.12
N GLY A 89 5.02 4.36 18.45
CA GLY A 89 4.76 3.86 19.80
C GLY A 89 3.29 3.97 20.23
N ILE A 90 2.37 4.19 19.29
CA ILE A 90 0.92 4.31 19.56
C ILE A 90 0.13 3.09 19.05
N PRO A 91 -0.99 2.72 19.70
CA PRO A 91 -1.88 1.67 19.20
C PRO A 91 -2.47 1.98 17.83
N TYR A 92 -2.79 0.95 17.06
CA TYR A 92 -3.46 1.09 15.74
C TYR A 92 -4.81 1.82 15.84
N GLU A 93 -5.50 1.71 16.97
CA GLU A 93 -6.71 2.48 17.28
C GLU A 93 -6.45 3.99 17.22
N GLU A 94 -5.40 4.43 17.90
CA GLU A 94 -4.99 5.84 17.97
C GLU A 94 -4.42 6.32 16.64
N ASP A 95 -3.61 5.49 15.96
CA ASP A 95 -3.06 5.84 14.65
C ASP A 95 -4.15 5.99 13.59
N THR A 96 -5.26 5.25 13.70
CA THR A 96 -6.43 5.43 12.82
C THR A 96 -7.05 6.82 12.97
N LEU A 97 -7.26 7.29 14.20
CA LEU A 97 -7.76 8.64 14.47
C LEU A 97 -6.76 9.70 14.00
N ARG A 98 -5.48 9.50 14.31
CA ARG A 98 -4.39 10.38 13.87
C ARG A 98 -4.33 10.50 12.34
N LEU A 99 -4.46 9.41 11.60
CA LEU A 99 -4.49 9.43 10.13
C LEU A 99 -5.67 10.27 9.62
N VAL A 100 -6.87 10.06 10.17
CA VAL A 100 -8.07 10.84 9.81
C VAL A 100 -7.81 12.34 10.00
N ASP A 101 -7.31 12.74 11.17
CA ASP A 101 -7.08 14.14 11.49
C ASP A 101 -6.01 14.77 10.60
N VAL A 102 -4.85 14.13 10.45
CA VAL A 102 -3.75 14.66 9.63
C VAL A 102 -4.15 14.82 8.15
N PHE A 103 -4.96 13.90 7.61
CA PHE A 103 -5.49 14.08 6.25
C PHE A 103 -6.49 15.24 6.16
N ARG A 104 -7.40 15.38 7.13
CA ARG A 104 -8.36 16.49 7.19
C ARG A 104 -7.68 17.84 7.37
N GLU A 105 -6.60 17.92 8.15
CA GLU A 105 -5.78 19.13 8.31
C GLU A 105 -5.16 19.58 6.98
N ARG A 106 -4.79 18.64 6.10
CA ARG A 106 -4.36 18.93 4.73
C ARG A 106 -5.53 19.10 3.74
N GLY A 107 -6.76 19.01 4.24
CA GLY A 107 -8.03 19.25 3.56
C GLY A 107 -8.52 18.11 2.66
N PHE A 108 -7.97 16.89 2.81
CA PHE A 108 -8.50 15.73 2.09
C PHE A 108 -9.88 15.34 2.63
N LEU A 109 -10.75 14.83 1.76
CA LEU A 109 -12.02 14.24 2.18
C LEU A 109 -11.75 12.88 2.82
N VAL A 110 -11.97 12.81 4.14
CA VAL A 110 -11.86 11.56 4.91
C VAL A 110 -13.09 11.44 5.78
N GLU A 111 -14.01 10.55 5.40
CA GLU A 111 -15.21 10.26 6.17
C GLU A 111 -15.48 8.76 6.36
N HIS A 112 -14.69 7.90 5.71
CA HIS A 112 -14.93 6.46 5.71
C HIS A 112 -13.84 5.68 6.44
N VAL A 113 -14.26 4.84 7.38
CA VAL A 113 -13.40 3.84 8.03
C VAL A 113 -13.95 2.45 7.75
N VAL A 114 -13.09 1.53 7.33
CA VAL A 114 -13.46 0.12 7.10
C VAL A 114 -12.87 -0.75 8.19
N MET A 115 -13.73 -1.38 8.98
CA MET A 115 -13.36 -2.38 9.97
C MET A 115 -13.27 -3.75 9.29
N THR A 116 -12.06 -4.20 8.99
CA THR A 116 -11.81 -5.48 8.30
C THR A 116 -11.68 -6.63 9.29
N GLN A 117 -11.90 -7.86 8.79
CA GLN A 117 -11.82 -9.09 9.61
C GLN A 117 -12.79 -9.08 10.81
N LEU A 118 -13.89 -8.32 10.72
CA LEU A 118 -14.85 -8.18 11.80
C LEU A 118 -15.67 -9.46 11.98
N THR A 119 -15.66 -9.99 13.20
CA THR A 119 -16.54 -11.07 13.66
C THR A 119 -17.56 -10.53 14.65
N ASP A 120 -18.69 -11.22 14.82
CA ASP A 120 -19.78 -10.74 15.68
C ASP A 120 -19.39 -10.76 17.17
N ASP A 121 -18.45 -11.61 17.55
CA ASP A 121 -17.93 -11.83 18.89
C ASP A 121 -16.77 -10.90 19.30
N ASN A 122 -16.57 -9.76 18.62
CA ASN A 122 -15.52 -8.79 18.92
C ASN A 122 -16.09 -7.49 19.55
N PRO A 123 -16.34 -7.45 20.88
CA PRO A 123 -16.94 -6.30 21.55
C PRO A 123 -16.03 -5.05 21.52
N ILE A 124 -14.71 -5.22 21.46
CA ILE A 124 -13.75 -4.12 21.40
C ILE A 124 -13.89 -3.38 20.06
N ALA A 125 -13.97 -4.13 18.96
CA ALA A 125 -14.19 -3.54 17.64
C ALA A 125 -15.52 -2.81 17.57
N HIS A 126 -16.63 -3.40 18.07
CA HIS A 126 -17.93 -2.74 18.09
C HIS A 126 -17.91 -1.42 18.90
N ALA A 127 -17.30 -1.43 20.09
CA ALA A 127 -17.17 -0.21 20.91
C ALA A 127 -16.36 0.89 20.21
N PHE A 128 -15.30 0.50 19.49
CA PHE A 128 -14.50 1.46 18.72
C PHE A 128 -15.25 1.99 17.49
N MET A 129 -16.03 1.15 16.80
CA MET A 129 -16.91 1.61 15.73
C MET A 129 -17.92 2.65 16.22
N ASP A 130 -18.55 2.44 17.39
CA ASP A 130 -19.47 3.41 18.00
C ASP A 130 -18.76 4.72 18.38
N ARG A 131 -17.48 4.65 18.78
CA ARG A 131 -16.65 5.84 19.02
C ARG A 131 -16.41 6.62 17.73
N LEU A 132 -16.02 5.95 16.65
CA LEU A 132 -15.80 6.57 15.34
C LEU A 132 -17.07 7.23 14.78
N GLN A 133 -18.22 6.56 14.93
CA GLN A 133 -19.51 7.12 14.51
C GLN A 133 -19.90 8.38 15.29
N ARG A 134 -19.64 8.43 16.61
CA ARG A 134 -19.83 9.65 17.41
C ARG A 134 -18.91 10.80 17.00
N LEU A 135 -17.77 10.50 16.39
CA LEU A 135 -16.85 11.49 15.80
C LEU A 135 -17.26 11.91 14.38
N GLY A 136 -18.42 11.44 13.89
CA GLY A 136 -18.97 11.80 12.58
C GLY A 136 -18.37 11.01 11.41
N LEU A 137 -17.68 9.90 11.67
CA LEU A 137 -17.17 9.01 10.62
C LEU A 137 -18.23 7.95 10.25
N LYS A 138 -18.30 7.61 8.97
CA LYS A 138 -19.06 6.47 8.46
C LYS A 138 -18.19 5.22 8.57
N VAL A 139 -18.69 4.21 9.27
CA VAL A 139 -17.92 2.99 9.56
C VAL A 139 -18.57 1.78 8.91
N TYR A 140 -17.79 1.03 8.14
CA TYR A 140 -18.23 -0.08 7.30
C TYR A 140 -17.64 -1.40 7.78
N ARG A 141 -18.42 -2.48 7.69
CA ARG A 141 -18.07 -3.81 8.19
C ARG A 141 -17.59 -4.68 7.04
N HIS A 142 -16.36 -5.15 7.13
CA HIS A 142 -15.81 -6.16 6.24
C HIS A 142 -15.54 -7.45 7.03
N ARG A 143 -16.06 -8.57 6.54
CA ARG A 143 -16.02 -9.86 7.22
C ARG A 143 -14.81 -10.68 6.82
N VAL A 144 -14.61 -11.78 7.55
CA VAL A 144 -13.66 -12.82 7.16
C VAL A 144 -14.26 -13.62 6.02
N ILE A 145 -13.59 -13.64 4.86
CA ILE A 145 -14.00 -14.43 3.69
C ILE A 145 -13.27 -15.77 3.73
N PRO A 146 -13.97 -16.92 3.91
CA PRO A 146 -13.32 -18.22 3.92
C PRO A 146 -12.69 -18.55 2.56
N GLY A 147 -11.49 -19.13 2.58
CA GLY A 147 -10.76 -19.50 1.36
C GLY A 147 -10.01 -18.34 0.69
N TYR A 148 -10.00 -17.14 1.26
CA TYR A 148 -9.18 -16.05 0.76
C TYR A 148 -7.67 -16.34 0.95
N PRO A 149 -6.79 -16.13 -0.05
CA PRO A 149 -7.04 -15.59 -1.39
C PRO A 149 -7.27 -16.65 -2.50
N THR A 150 -7.36 -17.95 -2.18
CA THR A 150 -7.25 -19.04 -3.16
C THR A 150 -8.57 -19.52 -3.76
N ASP A 151 -9.69 -19.44 -3.04
CA ASP A 151 -11.01 -19.86 -3.52
C ASP A 151 -11.72 -18.74 -4.29
N ILE A 152 -11.21 -18.44 -5.48
CA ILE A 152 -11.67 -17.32 -6.32
C ILE A 152 -13.19 -17.34 -6.52
N ARG A 153 -13.77 -18.52 -6.78
CA ARG A 153 -15.22 -18.65 -7.04
C ARG A 153 -16.05 -18.22 -5.83
N ARG A 154 -15.61 -18.58 -4.62
CA ARG A 154 -16.29 -18.14 -3.39
C ARG A 154 -16.04 -16.66 -3.13
N ILE A 155 -14.80 -16.20 -3.29
CA ILE A 155 -14.41 -14.80 -3.03
C ILE A 155 -15.22 -13.84 -3.91
N VAL A 156 -15.32 -14.12 -5.21
CA VAL A 156 -16.05 -13.28 -6.19
C VAL A 156 -17.53 -13.69 -6.26
N SER A 157 -18.22 -13.64 -5.11
CA SER A 157 -19.62 -14.07 -5.00
C SER A 157 -20.38 -13.31 -3.91
N PRO A 158 -21.72 -13.45 -3.83
CA PRO A 158 -22.51 -12.95 -2.72
C PRO A 158 -22.06 -13.46 -1.35
N ASP A 159 -21.52 -14.68 -1.28
CA ASP A 159 -21.01 -15.31 -0.04
C ASP A 159 -19.53 -14.97 0.25
N GLY A 160 -18.89 -14.24 -0.67
CA GLY A 160 -17.53 -13.71 -0.56
C GLY A 160 -17.56 -12.20 -0.35
N PHE A 161 -17.17 -11.42 -1.35
CA PHE A 161 -17.22 -9.95 -1.26
C PHE A 161 -18.64 -9.41 -1.01
N GLY A 162 -19.70 -10.10 -1.42
CA GLY A 162 -21.08 -9.63 -1.21
C GLY A 162 -21.52 -9.54 0.25
N VAL A 163 -20.81 -10.16 1.19
CA VAL A 163 -21.11 -10.05 2.64
C VAL A 163 -20.55 -8.77 3.28
N ASN A 164 -19.68 -8.05 2.58
CA ASN A 164 -19.07 -6.82 3.06
C ASN A 164 -20.00 -5.62 2.80
N ASP A 165 -19.91 -4.61 3.67
CA ASP A 165 -20.61 -3.36 3.44
C ASP A 165 -19.95 -2.60 2.25
N TYR A 166 -20.78 -2.08 1.34
CA TYR A 166 -20.31 -1.17 0.30
C TYR A 166 -20.03 0.21 0.88
N VAL A 167 -18.85 0.78 0.58
CA VAL A 167 -18.46 2.12 1.03
C VAL A 167 -18.94 3.13 -0.01
N GLU A 168 -19.93 3.94 0.37
CA GLU A 168 -20.56 4.94 -0.50
C GLU A 168 -19.66 6.17 -0.69
N THR A 169 -18.58 5.98 -1.46
CA THR A 169 -17.64 7.04 -1.84
C THR A 169 -18.24 8.01 -2.85
N THR A 170 -17.92 9.27 -2.69
CA THR A 170 -18.43 10.39 -3.51
C THR A 170 -17.47 10.81 -4.60
N ARG A 171 -16.18 10.50 -4.45
CA ARG A 171 -15.13 10.85 -5.42
C ARG A 171 -14.66 9.64 -6.22
N ASP A 172 -14.12 9.93 -7.40
CA ASP A 172 -13.72 8.93 -8.38
C ASP A 172 -12.29 8.39 -8.16
N LEU A 173 -11.44 9.10 -7.42
CA LEU A 173 -10.17 8.56 -6.96
C LEU A 173 -10.26 8.25 -5.46
N VAL A 174 -10.24 6.97 -5.10
CA VAL A 174 -10.36 6.53 -3.71
C VAL A 174 -9.02 5.96 -3.25
N VAL A 175 -8.32 6.69 -2.39
CA VAL A 175 -7.10 6.22 -1.74
C VAL A 175 -7.47 5.36 -0.54
N VAL A 176 -7.00 4.12 -0.53
CA VAL A 176 -7.19 3.17 0.58
C VAL A 176 -5.88 3.03 1.35
N THR A 177 -5.91 3.41 2.63
CA THR A 177 -4.75 3.40 3.52
C THR A 177 -5.05 2.69 4.84
N ALA A 178 -4.02 2.49 5.69
CA ALA A 178 -4.15 1.87 7.00
C ALA A 178 -2.97 2.25 7.92
N PRO A 179 -3.08 2.01 9.24
CA PRO A 179 -1.95 2.13 10.17
C PRO A 179 -0.73 1.27 9.82
N GLY A 180 -0.92 0.14 9.13
CA GLY A 180 0.19 -0.72 8.72
C GLY A 180 -0.18 -1.91 7.83
N PRO A 181 0.71 -2.90 7.71
CA PRO A 181 0.46 -4.12 6.95
C PRO A 181 -0.57 -5.02 7.65
N GLY A 182 -1.26 -5.86 6.87
CA GLY A 182 -2.26 -6.80 7.39
C GLY A 182 -3.63 -6.19 7.72
N SER A 183 -3.85 -4.90 7.45
CA SER A 183 -5.11 -4.20 7.76
C SER A 183 -6.24 -4.43 6.73
N GLY A 184 -6.01 -5.23 5.68
CA GLY A 184 -7.02 -5.57 4.69
C GLY A 184 -7.27 -4.51 3.60
N LYS A 185 -6.27 -3.68 3.27
CA LYS A 185 -6.36 -2.65 2.20
C LYS A 185 -6.74 -3.26 0.85
N LEU A 186 -5.93 -4.20 0.33
CA LEU A 186 -6.22 -4.93 -0.91
C LEU A 186 -7.63 -5.50 -0.93
N ALA A 187 -7.98 -6.32 0.07
CA ALA A 187 -9.30 -6.95 0.15
C ALA A 187 -10.44 -5.92 0.14
N THR A 188 -10.22 -4.75 0.77
CA THR A 188 -11.17 -3.64 0.73
C THR A 188 -11.31 -3.07 -0.67
N CYS A 189 -10.21 -2.77 -1.36
CA CYS A 189 -10.25 -2.30 -2.75
C CYS A 189 -10.98 -3.29 -3.67
N LEU A 190 -10.66 -4.58 -3.59
CA LEU A 190 -11.29 -5.62 -4.41
C LEU A 190 -12.78 -5.77 -4.10
N SER A 191 -13.17 -5.70 -2.83
CA SER A 191 -14.57 -5.70 -2.40
C SER A 191 -15.33 -4.50 -2.97
N GLN A 192 -14.74 -3.31 -2.94
CA GLN A 192 -15.38 -2.12 -3.48
C GLN A 192 -15.53 -2.22 -5.01
N VAL A 193 -14.48 -2.64 -5.72
CA VAL A 193 -14.58 -2.93 -7.17
C VAL A 193 -15.73 -3.90 -7.45
N TYR A 194 -15.81 -5.01 -6.70
CA TYR A 194 -16.93 -5.96 -6.82
C TYR A 194 -18.30 -5.27 -6.67
N HIS A 195 -18.52 -4.48 -5.62
CA HIS A 195 -19.79 -3.79 -5.40
C HIS A 195 -20.12 -2.74 -6.45
N GLU A 196 -19.14 -2.01 -6.98
CA GLU A 196 -19.34 -1.06 -8.08
C GLU A 196 -19.92 -1.76 -9.30
N TYR A 197 -19.34 -2.90 -9.69
CA TYR A 197 -19.87 -3.70 -10.81
C TYR A 197 -21.26 -4.27 -10.52
N GLN A 198 -21.53 -4.74 -9.29
CA GLN A 198 -22.87 -5.21 -8.91
C GLN A 198 -23.93 -4.09 -9.00
N ARG A 199 -23.52 -2.83 -8.87
CA ARG A 199 -24.38 -1.64 -8.99
C ARG A 199 -24.45 -1.08 -10.42
N GLY A 200 -23.83 -1.75 -11.38
CA GLY A 200 -23.78 -1.31 -12.79
C GLY A 200 -22.76 -0.21 -13.08
N GLY A 201 -21.93 0.15 -12.11
CA GLY A 201 -20.80 1.05 -12.29
C GLY A 201 -19.58 0.33 -12.90
N LYS A 202 -18.55 1.12 -13.22
CA LYS A 202 -17.24 0.61 -13.58
C LYS A 202 -16.22 1.18 -12.61
N ALA A 203 -15.40 0.30 -12.06
CA ALA A 203 -14.29 0.70 -11.22
C ALA A 203 -13.11 -0.23 -11.46
N GLY A 204 -11.93 0.21 -11.04
CA GLY A 204 -10.75 -0.61 -11.07
C GLY A 204 -9.91 -0.42 -9.83
N TYR A 205 -8.85 -1.20 -9.78
CA TYR A 205 -7.92 -1.25 -8.69
C TYR A 205 -6.52 -0.98 -9.23
N ALA A 206 -5.72 -0.20 -8.52
CA ALA A 206 -4.29 -0.10 -8.76
C ALA A 206 -3.54 -0.06 -7.43
N LYS A 207 -2.24 -0.35 -7.48
CA LYS A 207 -1.38 -0.33 -6.32
C LYS A 207 -0.31 0.73 -6.42
N PHE A 208 -0.18 1.53 -5.37
CA PHE A 208 0.91 2.47 -5.21
C PHE A 208 1.85 1.96 -4.12
N GLU A 209 3.06 1.59 -4.53
CA GLU A 209 4.19 1.33 -3.65
C GLU A 209 5.44 1.98 -4.22
N THR A 210 6.24 2.61 -3.36
CA THR A 210 7.49 3.25 -3.79
C THR A 210 8.60 2.23 -4.00
N PHE A 211 8.62 1.17 -3.20
CA PHE A 211 9.62 0.11 -3.24
C PHE A 211 8.96 -1.27 -3.26
N PRO A 212 9.55 -2.26 -3.95
CA PRO A 212 10.71 -2.10 -4.84
C PRO A 212 10.39 -1.23 -6.06
N ILE A 213 11.41 -0.60 -6.65
CA ILE A 213 11.26 0.18 -7.86
C ILE A 213 11.35 -0.77 -9.06
N TRP A 214 10.22 -0.96 -9.74
CA TRP A 214 10.03 -2.01 -10.74
C TRP A 214 10.98 -1.91 -11.94
N ASN A 215 11.31 -0.68 -12.37
CA ASN A 215 12.19 -0.41 -13.49
C ASN A 215 13.67 -0.28 -13.11
N LEU A 216 14.04 -0.60 -11.87
CA LEU A 216 15.43 -0.83 -11.47
C LEU A 216 15.70 -2.34 -11.39
N PRO A 217 16.93 -2.78 -11.70
CA PRO A 217 17.32 -4.19 -11.52
C PRO A 217 17.11 -4.67 -10.08
N LEU A 218 16.95 -5.98 -9.91
CA LEU A 218 16.76 -6.58 -8.58
C LEU A 218 17.99 -6.33 -7.69
N GLU A 219 19.18 -6.43 -8.27
CA GLU A 219 20.48 -6.17 -7.65
C GLU A 219 20.81 -4.68 -7.50
N HIS A 220 19.91 -3.79 -7.89
CA HIS A 220 20.14 -2.36 -7.72
C HIS A 220 20.19 -2.00 -6.22
N PRO A 221 21.18 -1.24 -5.73
CA PRO A 221 21.31 -0.92 -4.31
C PRO A 221 20.05 -0.32 -3.66
N VAL A 222 19.26 0.45 -4.43
CA VAL A 222 17.97 0.99 -3.97
C VAL A 222 16.96 -0.13 -3.63
N ASN A 223 16.86 -1.16 -4.47
CA ASN A 223 15.97 -2.30 -4.22
C ASN A 223 16.52 -3.19 -3.09
N LEU A 224 17.84 -3.39 -3.03
CA LEU A 224 18.49 -4.11 -1.93
C LEU A 224 18.34 -3.40 -0.58
N ALA A 225 18.35 -2.05 -0.57
CA ALA A 225 18.11 -1.27 0.64
C ALA A 225 16.67 -1.43 1.16
N TYR A 226 15.70 -1.61 0.26
CA TYR A 226 14.33 -1.94 0.64
C TYR A 226 14.26 -3.33 1.28
N GLU A 227 14.87 -4.34 0.67
CA GLU A 227 14.95 -5.70 1.21
C GLU A 227 15.61 -5.73 2.60
N ALA A 228 16.70 -4.97 2.78
CA ALA A 228 17.33 -4.79 4.09
C ALA A 228 16.43 -4.06 5.10
N ALA A 229 15.49 -3.23 4.65
CA ALA A 229 14.53 -2.53 5.50
C ALA A 229 13.29 -3.37 5.84
N THR A 230 13.05 -4.47 5.11
CA THR A 230 11.93 -5.41 5.27
C THR A 230 12.40 -6.83 5.58
N ALA A 231 13.65 -7.00 6.03
CA ALA A 231 14.23 -8.31 6.33
C ALA A 231 13.44 -9.09 7.40
N ASP A 232 12.66 -8.39 8.22
CA ASP A 232 11.74 -8.93 9.23
C ASP A 232 10.35 -9.29 8.67
N LEU A 233 9.99 -8.84 7.46
CA LEU A 233 8.62 -8.92 6.91
C LEU A 233 8.37 -10.04 5.90
N ASP A 234 9.34 -10.93 5.66
CA ASP A 234 9.29 -12.00 4.64
C ASP A 234 8.91 -11.47 3.23
N ASP A 235 9.02 -10.16 3.01
CA ASP A 235 8.83 -9.52 1.71
C ASP A 235 10.16 -9.60 0.96
N ILE A 236 10.18 -10.41 -0.09
CA ILE A 236 11.39 -10.74 -0.86
C ILE A 236 11.22 -10.17 -2.26
N ASN A 237 12.21 -9.39 -2.72
CA ASN A 237 12.26 -8.90 -4.08
C ASN A 237 12.42 -10.08 -5.06
N VAL A 238 11.62 -10.08 -6.12
CA VAL A 238 11.66 -11.11 -7.16
C VAL A 238 11.55 -10.48 -8.53
N ILE A 239 12.00 -11.19 -9.56
CA ILE A 239 11.65 -10.83 -10.94
C ILE A 239 10.18 -11.15 -11.16
N ASP A 240 9.40 -10.21 -11.69
CA ASP A 240 8.00 -10.42 -12.03
C ASP A 240 7.88 -11.48 -13.15
N PRO A 241 7.44 -12.71 -12.86
CA PRO A 241 7.39 -13.77 -13.86
C PRO A 241 6.28 -13.52 -14.89
N PHE A 242 5.23 -12.79 -14.51
CA PHE A 242 4.09 -12.50 -15.37
C PHE A 242 4.47 -11.44 -16.41
N HIS A 243 5.17 -10.38 -15.99
CA HIS A 243 5.65 -9.32 -16.90
C HIS A 243 6.68 -9.87 -17.89
N LEU A 244 7.57 -10.74 -17.41
CA LEU A 244 8.54 -11.42 -18.27
C LEU A 244 7.85 -12.30 -19.31
N ALA A 245 6.83 -13.07 -18.92
CA ALA A 245 6.08 -13.92 -19.83
C ALA A 245 5.25 -13.12 -20.87
N ALA A 246 4.63 -12.01 -20.45
CA ALA A 246 3.78 -11.20 -21.31
C ALA A 246 4.57 -10.29 -22.27
N TYR A 247 5.69 -9.73 -21.81
CA TYR A 247 6.40 -8.67 -22.53
C TYR A 247 7.87 -8.96 -22.85
N GLY A 248 8.43 -10.07 -22.35
CA GLY A 248 9.84 -10.41 -22.53
C GLY A 248 10.81 -9.48 -21.79
N ARG A 249 10.32 -8.72 -20.80
CA ARG A 249 11.10 -7.72 -20.05
C ARG A 249 11.24 -8.14 -18.60
N GLN A 250 12.46 -8.11 -18.08
CA GLN A 250 12.73 -8.33 -16.67
C GLN A 250 12.49 -7.03 -15.90
N VAL A 251 11.62 -7.10 -14.89
CA VAL A 251 11.25 -6.02 -13.99
C VAL A 251 11.16 -6.57 -12.58
N THR A 252 11.35 -5.70 -11.60
CA THR A 252 11.38 -6.09 -10.18
C THR A 252 9.98 -5.97 -9.57
N SER A 253 9.57 -6.97 -8.80
CA SER A 253 8.39 -6.96 -7.93
C SER A 253 8.78 -7.65 -6.61
N TYR A 254 7.81 -8.13 -5.85
CA TYR A 254 8.04 -8.91 -4.65
C TYR A 254 7.02 -10.05 -4.51
N ASN A 255 7.38 -11.06 -3.73
CA ASN A 255 6.66 -12.32 -3.59
C ASN A 255 5.16 -12.18 -3.34
N ARG A 256 4.73 -11.29 -2.45
CA ARG A 256 3.31 -11.12 -2.08
C ARG A 256 2.45 -10.62 -3.24
N ASP A 257 2.98 -9.71 -4.05
CA ASP A 257 2.28 -9.18 -5.21
C ASP A 257 2.17 -10.24 -6.32
N VAL A 258 3.23 -11.01 -6.51
CA VAL A 258 3.23 -12.16 -7.42
C VAL A 258 2.23 -13.23 -6.97
N GLU A 259 2.13 -13.51 -5.67
CA GLU A 259 1.20 -14.50 -5.12
C GLU A 259 -0.27 -14.08 -5.28
N VAL A 260 -0.57 -12.78 -5.08
CA VAL A 260 -1.96 -12.30 -5.07
C VAL A 260 -2.49 -11.92 -6.45
N PHE A 261 -1.61 -11.67 -7.43
CA PHE A 261 -2.00 -11.24 -8.77
C PHE A 261 -3.00 -12.16 -9.48
N PRO A 262 -2.92 -13.51 -9.41
CA PRO A 262 -3.92 -14.39 -10.01
C PRO A 262 -5.36 -14.15 -9.52
N LEU A 263 -5.53 -13.83 -8.23
CA LEU A 263 -6.85 -13.49 -7.67
C LEU A 263 -7.39 -12.19 -8.28
N LEU A 264 -6.54 -11.15 -8.34
CA LEU A 264 -6.93 -9.86 -8.93
C LEU A 264 -7.32 -10.03 -10.40
N ARG A 265 -6.49 -10.72 -11.17
CA ARG A 265 -6.73 -10.96 -12.59
C ARG A 265 -8.07 -11.68 -12.80
N ALA A 266 -8.32 -12.75 -12.06
CA ALA A 266 -9.56 -13.50 -12.17
C ALA A 266 -10.79 -12.68 -11.72
N LEU A 267 -10.66 -11.83 -10.70
CA LEU A 267 -11.71 -10.90 -10.30
C LEU A 267 -12.06 -9.94 -11.45
N LEU A 268 -11.06 -9.29 -12.04
CA LEU A 268 -11.27 -8.33 -13.14
C LEU A 268 -11.82 -9.02 -14.38
N GLU A 269 -11.31 -10.19 -14.76
CA GLU A 269 -11.87 -10.99 -15.86
C GLU A 269 -13.34 -11.40 -15.60
N THR A 270 -13.69 -11.76 -14.35
CA THR A 270 -15.07 -12.13 -14.00
C THR A 270 -16.02 -10.93 -14.05
N LEU A 271 -15.57 -9.75 -13.62
CA LEU A 271 -16.43 -8.56 -13.49
C LEU A 271 -16.47 -7.70 -14.76
N ALA A 272 -15.32 -7.51 -15.41
CA ALA A 272 -15.15 -6.62 -16.55
C ALA A 272 -15.05 -7.38 -17.89
N GLY A 273 -14.96 -8.70 -17.87
CA GLY A 273 -14.76 -9.56 -19.04
C GLY A 273 -13.30 -9.73 -19.44
N GLU A 274 -12.43 -8.78 -19.09
CA GLU A 274 -10.98 -8.84 -19.29
C GLU A 274 -10.22 -8.17 -18.14
N SER A 275 -8.96 -8.54 -17.96
CA SER A 275 -8.05 -7.85 -17.03
C SER A 275 -7.21 -6.83 -17.80
N PRO A 276 -7.18 -5.55 -17.39
CA PRO A 276 -6.27 -4.56 -17.96
C PRO A 276 -4.80 -4.83 -17.61
N TYR A 277 -4.55 -5.75 -16.68
CA TYR A 277 -3.22 -6.07 -16.18
C TYR A 277 -2.80 -7.47 -16.64
N GLN A 278 -1.60 -7.57 -17.20
CA GLN A 278 -0.95 -8.85 -17.50
C GLN A 278 0.04 -9.25 -16.40
N SER A 279 0.46 -8.31 -15.54
CA SER A 279 1.34 -8.57 -14.41
C SER A 279 1.09 -7.68 -13.18
N PRO A 280 1.64 -8.02 -12.00
CA PRO A 280 1.68 -7.10 -10.84
C PRO A 280 2.37 -5.77 -11.15
N THR A 281 3.36 -5.76 -12.04
CA THR A 281 3.98 -4.52 -12.52
C THR A 281 2.98 -3.60 -13.23
N ASP A 282 2.10 -4.15 -14.08
CA ASP A 282 1.06 -3.34 -14.75
C ASP A 282 0.01 -2.82 -13.75
N MET A 283 -0.31 -3.62 -12.73
CA MET A 283 -1.19 -3.24 -11.62
C MET A 283 -0.62 -2.06 -10.81
N GLY A 284 0.71 -1.95 -10.75
CA GLY A 284 1.42 -0.84 -10.13
C GLY A 284 1.26 0.50 -10.88
N VAL A 285 1.43 1.60 -10.15
CA VAL A 285 1.49 2.96 -10.73
C VAL A 285 2.76 3.72 -10.34
N ASN A 286 3.82 3.04 -9.89
CA ASN A 286 5.01 3.70 -9.36
C ASN A 286 5.88 4.36 -10.46
N MET A 287 6.12 5.67 -10.34
CA MET A 287 6.97 6.45 -11.24
C MET A 287 8.32 6.87 -10.64
N ALA A 288 8.64 6.43 -9.41
CA ALA A 288 9.83 6.88 -8.68
C ALA A 288 11.15 6.63 -9.46
N GLY A 289 11.33 5.48 -10.09
CA GLY A 289 12.55 5.17 -10.83
C GLY A 289 12.82 6.10 -12.02
N HIS A 290 11.77 6.65 -12.63
CA HIS A 290 11.91 7.64 -13.71
C HIS A 290 12.33 9.03 -13.23
N CYS A 291 12.33 9.26 -11.92
CA CYS A 291 12.61 10.55 -11.29
C CYS A 291 13.98 10.56 -10.58
N ILE A 292 14.78 9.50 -10.72
CA ILE A 292 16.18 9.50 -10.31
C ILE A 292 16.97 10.41 -11.25
N SER A 293 17.53 11.49 -10.72
CA SER A 293 18.31 12.49 -11.47
C SER A 293 19.82 12.20 -11.45
N ASP A 294 20.32 11.48 -10.44
CA ASP A 294 21.70 11.01 -10.33
C ASP A 294 21.72 9.62 -9.69
N ASP A 295 21.94 8.59 -10.52
CA ASP A 295 21.90 7.19 -10.11
C ASP A 295 23.01 6.84 -9.11
N GLU A 296 24.23 7.38 -9.29
CA GLU A 296 25.35 7.10 -8.38
C GLU A 296 25.11 7.65 -6.98
N VAL A 297 24.48 8.83 -6.87
CA VAL A 297 24.09 9.39 -5.57
C VAL A 297 23.07 8.49 -4.86
N CYS A 298 22.07 7.99 -5.58
CA CYS A 298 21.08 7.05 -5.02
C CYS A 298 21.71 5.70 -4.65
N ARG A 299 22.62 5.17 -5.47
CA ARG A 299 23.37 3.94 -5.17
C ARG A 299 24.18 4.07 -3.89
N ASP A 300 24.94 5.14 -3.75
CA ASP A 300 25.77 5.38 -2.57
C ASP A 300 24.91 5.55 -1.32
N ALA A 301 23.82 6.32 -1.41
CA ALA A 301 22.91 6.53 -0.30
C ALA A 301 22.23 5.24 0.16
N ALA A 302 21.81 4.39 -0.79
CA ALA A 302 21.21 3.10 -0.54
C ALA A 302 22.20 2.08 0.08
N ARG A 303 23.45 2.02 -0.42
CA ARG A 303 24.52 1.19 0.19
C ARG A 303 24.74 1.57 1.66
N GLN A 304 24.75 2.87 1.97
CA GLN A 304 24.86 3.34 3.35
C GLN A 304 23.64 2.95 4.19
N GLU A 305 22.43 2.94 3.62
CA GLU A 305 21.24 2.46 4.32
C GLU A 305 21.32 0.97 4.65
N ILE A 306 21.81 0.12 3.75
CA ILE A 306 22.01 -1.32 4.00
C ILE A 306 22.93 -1.52 5.22
N VAL A 307 24.07 -0.82 5.27
CA VAL A 307 25.00 -0.88 6.42
C VAL A 307 24.31 -0.43 7.71
N ARG A 308 23.51 0.64 7.68
CA ARG A 308 22.75 1.09 8.86
C ARG A 308 21.74 0.03 9.33
N ARG A 309 21.06 -0.65 8.39
CA ARG A 309 20.09 -1.71 8.71
C ARG A 309 20.77 -2.91 9.35
N TYR A 310 21.90 -3.33 8.81
CA TYR A 310 22.70 -4.42 9.39
C TYR A 310 23.08 -4.14 10.85
N TYR A 311 23.69 -2.98 11.14
CA TYR A 311 24.06 -2.64 12.51
C TYR A 311 22.86 -2.42 13.42
N LYS A 312 21.75 -1.89 12.90
CA LYS A 312 20.52 -1.75 13.69
C LYS A 312 20.00 -3.13 14.12
N ALA A 313 19.95 -4.09 13.20
CA ALA A 313 19.52 -5.46 13.48
C ALA A 313 20.42 -6.11 14.55
N LEU A 314 21.75 -6.04 14.39
CA LEU A 314 22.70 -6.57 15.38
C LEU A 314 22.50 -6.00 16.78
N VAL A 315 22.27 -4.68 16.89
CA VAL A 315 22.05 -4.02 18.18
C VAL A 315 20.72 -4.46 18.80
N GLU A 316 19.67 -4.58 17.99
CA GLU A 316 18.34 -5.01 18.43
C GLU A 316 18.36 -6.47 18.89
N GLU A 317 18.91 -7.38 18.09
CA GLU A 317 19.08 -8.80 18.44
C GLU A 317 19.90 -8.95 19.73
N ARG A 318 21.00 -8.18 19.88
CA ARG A 318 21.81 -8.22 21.09
C ARG A 318 21.08 -7.68 22.32
N ARG A 319 20.26 -6.64 22.17
CA ARG A 319 19.53 -6.00 23.28
C ARG A 319 18.39 -6.89 23.79
N GLU A 320 17.71 -7.56 22.87
CA GLU A 320 16.54 -8.40 23.15
C GLU A 320 16.92 -9.89 23.37
N ASP A 321 18.21 -10.24 23.27
CA ASP A 321 18.74 -11.61 23.37
C ASP A 321 18.09 -12.57 22.35
N LEU A 322 17.95 -12.10 21.11
CA LEU A 322 17.39 -12.85 19.98
C LEU A 322 18.49 -13.52 19.15
N ASP A 323 18.11 -14.55 18.40
CA ASP A 323 18.96 -15.16 17.37
C ASP A 323 19.27 -14.16 16.24
N ASP A 324 20.37 -14.38 15.51
CA ASP A 324 20.91 -13.51 14.45
C ASP A 324 20.15 -13.59 13.11
N ILE A 325 18.83 -13.79 13.16
CA ILE A 325 17.99 -14.07 11.99
C ILE A 325 17.92 -12.87 11.04
N VAL A 326 17.69 -11.67 11.57
CA VAL A 326 17.47 -10.47 10.74
C VAL A 326 18.81 -9.94 10.23
N SER A 327 19.83 -9.90 11.08
CA SER A 327 21.17 -9.46 10.67
C SER A 327 21.78 -10.41 9.63
N SER A 328 21.55 -11.72 9.72
CA SER A 328 21.98 -12.69 8.70
C SER A 328 21.26 -12.58 7.37
N ARG A 329 20.02 -12.06 7.34
CA ARG A 329 19.29 -11.77 6.09
C ARG A 329 19.82 -10.53 5.39
N ILE A 330 20.37 -9.57 6.14
CA ILE A 330 20.89 -8.30 5.60
C ILE A 330 22.36 -8.44 5.16
N GLY A 331 23.17 -9.19 5.91
CA GLY A 331 24.61 -9.36 5.69
C GLY A 331 24.97 -10.36 4.59
#